data_AF-A0A165TSR2-F1
#
_entry.id   AF-A0A165TSR2-F1
#
_cell.length_a   1.000
_cell.length_b   1.000
_cell.length_c   1.000
_cell.angle_alpha   90.00
_cell.angle_beta   90.00
_cell.angle_gamma   90.00
#
_symmetry.space_group_name_H-M   'P 1'
#
loop_
_entity.id
_entity.type
_entity.pdbx_description
1 polymer ?
#
loop_
_entity_poly.entity_id
_entity_poly.type
_entity_poly.pdbx_seq_one_letter_code
_entity_poly.pdbx_strand_id
1 'polypeptide(L)' 'SNQLYGEKAMKPNHHWVVHLPDQVRDYGAVYNYWLFLVERLNKTLKNYNTNHRGGGELEVTLMRTFQRESRVRALVR' A
#
# COMPACT_ATOMS: atom_id res chain seq x y z
N SER A 1 -32.64 -23.36 -0.14
CA SER A 1 -31.22 -23.00 0.08
C SER A 1 -31.07 -21.48 0.05
N ASN A 2 -30.94 -20.80 1.19
CA ASN A 2 -30.42 -19.41 1.27
C ASN A 2 -30.53 -18.87 2.71
N GLN A 3 -29.78 -19.45 3.64
CA GLN A 3 -29.58 -18.76 4.93
C GLN A 3 -28.29 -19.26 5.59
N LEU A 4 -27.17 -19.05 4.92
CA LEU A 4 -25.86 -19.25 5.55
C LEU A 4 -25.48 -18.04 6.41
N TYR A 5 -25.94 -16.83 6.06
CA TYR A 5 -25.66 -15.59 6.79
C TYR A 5 -26.85 -14.63 6.69
N GLY A 6 -27.39 -14.17 7.83
CA GLY A 6 -28.46 -13.15 7.87
C GLY A 6 -27.90 -11.73 7.80
N GLU A 7 -28.77 -10.71 7.68
CA GLU A 7 -28.37 -9.29 7.58
C GLU A 7 -27.39 -8.85 8.68
N LYS A 8 -27.55 -9.39 9.90
CA LYS A 8 -26.66 -9.11 11.04
C LYS A 8 -25.19 -9.53 10.81
N ALA A 9 -24.94 -10.44 9.88
CA ALA A 9 -23.59 -10.88 9.52
C ALA A 9 -22.95 -9.98 8.44
N MET A 10 -23.72 -9.09 7.79
CA MET A 10 -23.20 -8.19 6.77
C MET A 10 -22.23 -7.18 7.38
N LYS A 11 -20.96 -7.28 6.99
CA LYS A 11 -19.95 -6.23 7.24
C LYS A 11 -19.92 -5.24 6.07
N PRO A 12 -19.47 -3.99 6.29
CA PRO A 12 -19.29 -3.00 5.22
C PRO A 12 -18.54 -3.55 4.00
N ASN A 13 -17.53 -4.40 4.19
CA ASN A 13 -16.79 -5.02 3.08
C ASN A 13 -17.65 -5.91 2.17
N HIS A 14 -18.70 -6.54 2.70
CA HIS A 14 -19.63 -7.34 1.89
C HIS A 14 -20.50 -6.43 1.02
N HIS A 15 -20.90 -5.26 1.52
CA HIS A 15 -21.56 -4.26 0.70
C HIS A 15 -20.58 -3.67 -0.32
N TRP A 16 -19.33 -3.39 0.09
CA TRP A 16 -18.31 -2.82 -0.79
C TRP A 16 -18.00 -3.70 -2.00
N VAL A 17 -18.05 -5.03 -1.84
CA VAL A 17 -17.77 -5.99 -2.91
C VAL A 17 -18.70 -5.82 -4.11
N VAL A 18 -19.93 -5.32 -3.90
CA VAL A 18 -20.92 -5.16 -4.97
C VAL A 18 -20.53 -4.03 -5.93
N HIS A 19 -19.69 -3.10 -5.49
CA HIS A 19 -19.20 -1.97 -6.29
C HIS A 19 -17.87 -2.29 -7.01
N LEU A 20 -17.28 -3.47 -6.78
CA LEU A 20 -16.01 -3.86 -7.42
C LEU A 20 -16.05 -3.79 -8.96
N PRO A 21 -17.11 -4.22 -9.66
CA PRO A 21 -17.13 -4.15 -11.12
C PRO A 21 -16.98 -2.71 -11.64
N ASP A 22 -17.65 -1.75 -11.02
CA ASP A 22 -17.61 -0.35 -11.43
C ASP A 22 -16.24 0.27 -11.08
N GLN A 23 -15.73 -0.03 -9.88
CA GLN A 23 -14.38 0.37 -9.47
C GLN A 23 -13.30 -0.17 -10.41
N VAL A 24 -13.43 -1.40 -10.90
CA VAL A 24 -12.46 -1.97 -11.84
C VAL A 24 -12.51 -1.27 -13.20
N ARG A 25 -13.69 -0.82 -13.64
CA ARG A 25 -13.82 -0.02 -14.87
C ARG A 25 -13.22 1.37 -14.71
N ASP A 26 -13.42 1.99 -13.55
CA ASP A 26 -12.98 3.37 -13.29
C ASP A 26 -11.48 3.47 -12.94
N TYR A 27 -10.96 2.50 -12.17
CA TYR A 27 -9.61 2.56 -11.57
C TYR A 27 -8.67 1.43 -12.02
N GLY A 28 -9.16 0.51 -12.85
CA GLY A 28 -8.40 -0.66 -13.31
C GLY A 28 -8.37 -1.80 -12.31
N ALA A 29 -7.35 -2.65 -12.37
CA ALA A 29 -7.26 -3.82 -11.48
C ALA A 29 -7.31 -3.41 -10.00
N VAL A 30 -7.88 -4.26 -9.14
CA VAL A 30 -7.99 -4.03 -7.68
C VAL A 30 -6.67 -3.58 -7.06
N TYR A 31 -5.55 -4.14 -7.52
CA TYR A 31 -4.21 -3.78 -7.05
C TYR A 31 -3.81 -2.32 -7.29
N ASN A 32 -4.44 -1.62 -8.23
CA ASN A 32 -4.16 -0.22 -8.53
C ASN A 32 -4.70 0.73 -7.46
N TYR A 33 -5.80 0.36 -6.78
CA TYR A 33 -6.47 1.21 -5.78
C TYR A 33 -6.55 0.58 -4.39
N TRP A 34 -6.06 -0.64 -4.21
CA TRP A 34 -6.05 -1.30 -2.91
C TRP A 34 -4.98 -0.73 -1.98
N LEU A 35 -5.40 -0.25 -0.80
CA LEU A 35 -4.52 0.43 0.15
C LEU A 35 -3.54 -0.48 0.90
N PHE A 36 -3.64 -1.80 0.76
CA PHE A 36 -2.79 -2.73 1.53
C PHE A 36 -1.29 -2.46 1.39
N LEU A 37 -0.83 -2.15 0.17
CA LEU A 37 0.58 -1.83 -0.06
C LEU A 37 1.00 -0.55 0.67
N VAL A 38 0.19 0.52 0.57
CA VAL A 38 0.52 1.81 1.21
C VAL A 38 0.45 1.71 2.73
N GLU A 39 -0.51 0.96 3.29
CA GLU A 39 -0.59 0.69 4.73
C GLU A 39 0.64 -0.05 5.25
N ARG A 40 1.10 -1.06 4.50
CA ARG A 40 2.32 -1.80 4.83
C ARG A 40 3.56 -0.91 4.78
N LEU A 41 3.67 -0.06 3.76
CA LEU A 41 4.77 0.90 3.63
C LEU A 41 4.76 1.92 4.78
N ASN A 42 3.58 2.44 5.14
CA ASN A 42 3.42 3.33 6.28
C ASN A 42 3.87 2.68 7.59
N LYS A 43 3.56 1.38 7.78
CA LYS A 43 4.05 0.63 8.94
C LYS A 43 5.58 0.49 8.94
N THR A 44 6.19 0.17 7.81
CA THR A 44 7.65 0.11 7.68
C THR A 44 8.29 1.45 8.01
N LEU A 45 7.76 2.55 7.47
CA LEU A 45 8.25 3.91 7.71
C LEU A 45 8.13 4.30 9.19
N LYS A 46 6.99 4.01 9.83
CA LYS A 46 6.77 4.27 11.26
C LYS A 46 7.75 3.51 12.16
N ASN A 47 8.18 2.33 11.74
CA ASN A 47 9.14 1.51 12.50
C ASN A 47 10.60 1.89 12.25
N TYR A 48 10.87 2.83 11.35
CA TYR A 48 12.23 3.26 11.05
C TYR A 48 12.75 4.14 12.19
N ASN A 49 13.93 3.81 12.72
CA ASN A 49 14.57 4.67 13.71
C ASN A 49 15.07 5.94 13.01
N THR A 50 14.43 7.06 13.31
CA THR A 50 14.77 8.37 12.76
C THR A 50 16.01 8.99 13.43
N ASN A 51 16.50 8.42 14.54
CA ASN A 51 17.59 8.93 15.36
C ASN A 51 17.43 10.43 15.71
N HIS A 52 16.18 10.88 15.90
CA HIS A 52 15.80 12.29 16.09
C HIS A 52 16.26 13.25 14.97
N ARG A 53 16.61 12.71 13.79
CA ARG A 53 16.97 13.52 12.62
C ARG A 53 15.72 13.91 11.86
N GLY A 54 15.24 15.12 12.15
CA GLY A 54 14.12 15.76 11.44
C GLY A 54 14.59 16.60 10.24
N GLY A 55 13.69 17.44 9.72
CA GLY A 55 14.06 18.47 8.73
C GLY A 55 14.48 17.94 7.35
N GLY A 56 14.04 16.73 6.98
CA GLY A 56 14.30 16.13 5.68
C GLY A 56 15.64 15.38 5.54
N GLU A 57 16.46 15.30 6.59
CA GLU A 57 17.73 14.55 6.55
C GLU A 57 17.54 13.07 6.25
N LEU A 58 16.48 12.45 6.81
CA LEU A 58 16.13 11.06 6.56
C LEU A 58 15.73 10.84 5.09
N GLU A 59 14.94 11.75 4.52
CA GLU A 59 14.47 11.70 3.13
C GLU A 59 15.66 11.81 2.16
N VAL A 60 16.57 12.74 2.41
CA VAL A 60 17.82 12.89 1.64
C VAL A 60 18.67 11.63 1.71
N THR A 61 18.78 11.02 2.90
CA THR A 61 19.55 9.78 3.10
C THR A 61 18.93 8.60 2.35
N LEU A 62 17.60 8.44 2.43
CA LEU A 62 16.86 7.42 1.69
C LEU A 62 17.04 7.61 0.18
N MET A 63 16.90 8.85 -0.32
CA MET A 63 17.03 9.13 -1.75
C MET A 63 18.44 8.85 -2.27
N ARG A 64 19.48 9.25 -1.54
CA ARG A 64 20.88 8.96 -1.89
C ARG A 64 21.17 7.45 -1.90
N THR A 65 20.61 6.72 -0.93
CA THR A 65 20.76 5.26 -0.84
C THR A 65 20.09 4.57 -2.03
N PHE A 66 18.85 4.96 -2.33
CA PHE A 66 18.10 4.45 -3.48
C PHE A 66 18.83 4.69 -4.82
N GLN A 67 19.35 5.91 -5.03
CA GLN A 67 20.12 6.24 -6.22
C GLN A 67 21.38 5.38 -6.34
N ARG A 68 22.11 5.19 -5.23
CA ARG A 68 23.30 4.35 -5.21
C ARG A 68 22.97 2.90 -5.55
N GLU A 69 21.94 2.33 -4.92
CA GLU A 69 21.52 0.95 -5.21
C GLU A 69 21.04 0.77 -6.64
N SER A 70 20.30 1.74 -7.18
CA SER A 70 19.84 1.71 -8.58
C SER A 70 21.02 1.70 -9.54
N ARG A 71 22.05 2.52 -9.29
CA ARG A 71 23.29 2.52 -10.08
C ARG A 71 24.02 1.18 -9.99
N VAL A 72 24.20 0.63 -8.79
CA VAL A 72 24.85 -0.68 -8.61
C VAL A 72 24.09 -1.78 -9.35
N ARG A 73 22.76 -1.81 -9.24
CA ARG A 73 21.92 -2.77 -9.97
C ARG A 73 22.03 -2.62 -11.50
N ALA A 74 22.19 -1.40 -11.99
CA ALA A 74 22.37 -1.13 -13.41
C ALA A 74 23.73 -1.61 -13.93
N LEU A 75 24.77 -1.64 -13.09
CA LEU A 75 26.10 -2.13 -13.44
C LEU A 75 26.22 -3.67 -13.43
N VAL A 76 25.29 -4.37 -12.77
CA VAL A 76 25.24 -5.84 -12.70
C VAL A 76 24.33 -6.43 -13.81
N ARG A 77 23.76 -5.57 -14.67
CA ARG A 77 23.09 -5.94 -15.92
C ARG A 77 24.05 -5.81 -17.09
#